data_AF-A0A2G5SHC2-F1
#
_entry.id   AF-A0A2G5SHC2-F1
#
_cell.length_a   1.000
_cell.length_b   1.000
_cell.length_c   1.000
_cell.angle_alpha   90.00
_cell.angle_beta   90.00
_cell.angle_gamma   90.00
#
_symmetry.space_group_name_H-M   'P 1'
#
loop_
_entity.id
_entity.type
_entity.pdbx_description
1 polymer ?
#
loop_
_entity_poly.entity_id
_entity_poly.type
_entity_poly.pdbx_seq_one_letter_code
_entity_poly.pdbx_strand_id
1 'polypeptide(L)'
;MMKVSEAIYYLIYAVLVYLIVKCRNCETDESGTVIVPDDISRFITIPFVAAVLCFVAIFIFTQLFQFFLTILAIQKFLLYFFPSWQKYIILSRKNMKYFIRCTYFFFVSRDVITFILIHLVSSLETQTLAERFDQIFFASINLSFFVSALLYIPILISVRKLSNLRSVQESKPQIYIFWQTMTALVVKIVYTSHLLYIYFDEIEAMMRLTRLYDAFSIPAVIMISYLTCNRRNVITLFSSFKGMKLIKEMIKPEVTTKVSPDPRRHRI
;
A
#
# COMPACT_ATOMS: atom_id res chain seq x y z
N MET A 1 -15.45 12.71 5.07
CA MET A 1 -15.85 12.96 3.67
C MET A 1 -15.38 11.78 2.80
N MET A 2 -16.08 10.65 2.92
CA MET A 2 -15.79 9.40 2.19
C MET A 2 -16.24 9.56 0.74
N LYS A 3 -15.37 9.16 -0.19
CA LYS A 3 -15.60 9.37 -1.62
C LYS A 3 -16.54 8.29 -2.17
N VAL A 4 -17.46 8.73 -3.02
CA VAL A 4 -18.48 8.00 -3.76
C VAL A 4 -18.03 6.65 -4.38
N SER A 5 -16.73 6.38 -4.54
CA SER A 5 -16.23 5.09 -5.06
C SER A 5 -16.35 3.92 -4.08
N GLU A 6 -16.25 4.14 -2.76
CA GLU A 6 -16.48 3.06 -1.78
C GLU A 6 -17.98 2.76 -1.64
N ALA A 7 -18.82 3.79 -1.74
CA ALA A 7 -20.28 3.62 -1.77
C ALA A 7 -20.73 2.80 -2.99
N ILE A 8 -20.11 2.98 -4.15
CA ILE A 8 -20.37 2.16 -5.35
C ILE A 8 -19.96 0.70 -5.10
N TYR A 9 -18.84 0.45 -4.42
CA TYR A 9 -18.38 -0.91 -4.10
C TYR A 9 -19.34 -1.62 -3.13
N TYR A 10 -19.79 -0.93 -2.07
CA TYR A 10 -20.80 -1.46 -1.15
C TYR A 10 -22.19 -1.59 -1.77
N LEU A 11 -22.56 -0.71 -2.71
CA LEU A 11 -23.82 -0.78 -3.46
C LEU A 11 -23.83 -1.99 -4.40
N ILE A 12 -22.73 -2.25 -5.12
CA ILE A 12 -22.56 -3.43 -5.97
C ILE A 12 -22.59 -4.70 -5.11
N TYR A 13 -21.92 -4.69 -3.95
CA TYR A 13 -21.95 -5.80 -2.99
C TYR A 13 -23.37 -6.05 -2.45
N ALA A 14 -24.11 -5.00 -2.09
CA ALA A 14 -25.49 -5.12 -1.59
C ALA A 14 -26.48 -5.59 -2.66
N VAL A 15 -26.34 -5.14 -3.93
CA VAL A 15 -27.16 -5.61 -5.06
C VAL A 15 -26.90 -7.09 -5.35
N LEU A 16 -25.65 -7.54 -5.24
CA LEU A 16 -25.30 -8.96 -5.38
C LEU A 16 -25.90 -9.81 -4.25
N VAL A 17 -25.84 -9.35 -3.00
CA VAL A 17 -26.47 -10.04 -1.86
C VAL A 17 -28.00 -10.08 -1.97
N TYR A 18 -28.63 -9.01 -2.47
CA TYR A 18 -30.07 -8.96 -2.70
C TYR A 18 -30.54 -9.96 -3.79
N LEU A 19 -29.77 -10.11 -4.87
CA LEU A 19 -30.03 -11.10 -5.92
C LEU A 19 -29.87 -12.54 -5.40
N ILE A 20 -28.91 -12.77 -4.49
CA ILE A 20 -28.69 -14.05 -3.80
C ILE A 20 -29.89 -14.47 -2.93
N VAL A 21 -30.51 -13.52 -2.21
CA VAL A 21 -31.69 -13.81 -1.38
C VAL A 21 -32.92 -14.10 -2.23
N LYS A 22 -33.06 -13.43 -3.38
CA LYS A 22 -34.22 -13.58 -4.28
C LYS A 22 -34.21 -14.91 -5.05
N CYS A 23 -33.02 -15.48 -5.34
CA CYS A 23 -32.90 -16.81 -5.93
C CYS A 23 -33.18 -17.97 -4.95
N ARG A 24 -33.37 -17.69 -3.65
CA ARG A 24 -33.57 -18.74 -2.62
C ARG A 24 -35.02 -19.27 -2.53
N ASN A 25 -35.94 -18.80 -3.36
CA ASN A 25 -37.38 -19.11 -3.29
C ASN A 25 -37.94 -19.85 -4.52
N CYS A 26 -37.23 -20.81 -5.13
CA CYS A 26 -37.85 -21.74 -6.09
C CYS A 26 -37.46 -23.20 -5.79
N GLU A 27 -38.48 -24.07 -5.85
CA GLU A 27 -38.63 -25.42 -5.27
C GLU A 27 -37.78 -26.55 -5.86
N THR A 28 -37.77 -27.68 -5.13
CA THR A 28 -37.02 -28.93 -5.36
C THR A 28 -37.94 -30.09 -5.77
N ASP A 29 -37.45 -31.09 -6.52
CA ASP A 29 -38.22 -32.26 -7.00
C ASP A 29 -37.60 -33.64 -6.60
N GLU A 30 -38.39 -34.73 -6.71
CA GLU A 30 -38.43 -35.97 -5.90
C GLU A 30 -37.44 -37.14 -6.20
N SER A 31 -36.49 -37.08 -7.15
CA SER A 31 -35.87 -38.33 -7.70
C SER A 31 -34.57 -38.89 -7.10
N GLY A 32 -34.04 -38.40 -5.97
CA GLY A 32 -33.03 -39.13 -5.18
C GLY A 32 -31.65 -39.43 -5.84
N THR A 33 -31.31 -38.83 -6.98
CA THR A 33 -29.94 -38.82 -7.53
C THR A 33 -29.21 -37.55 -7.07
N VAL A 34 -27.95 -37.66 -6.60
CA VAL A 34 -27.11 -36.47 -6.33
C VAL A 34 -26.57 -35.93 -7.65
N ILE A 35 -27.47 -35.33 -8.43
CA ILE A 35 -27.11 -34.33 -9.41
C ILE A 35 -26.66 -33.14 -8.57
N VAL A 36 -25.38 -32.73 -8.63
CA VAL A 36 -25.01 -31.41 -8.08
C VAL A 36 -25.84 -30.41 -8.89
N PRO A 37 -26.87 -29.79 -8.30
CA PRO A 37 -27.71 -28.86 -9.05
C PRO A 37 -26.79 -27.78 -9.61
N ASP A 38 -27.05 -27.31 -10.83
CA ASP A 38 -26.31 -26.19 -11.43
C ASP A 38 -26.20 -25.01 -10.45
N ASP A 39 -27.14 -24.89 -9.51
CA ASP A 39 -27.17 -23.92 -8.43
C ASP A 39 -26.08 -24.10 -7.36
N ILE A 40 -25.72 -25.34 -6.97
CA ILE A 40 -24.61 -25.60 -6.02
C ILE A 40 -23.26 -25.34 -6.69
N SER A 41 -23.12 -25.70 -7.98
CA SER A 41 -21.92 -25.41 -8.76
C SER A 41 -21.71 -23.90 -8.91
N ARG A 42 -22.78 -23.13 -9.18
CA ARG A 42 -22.74 -21.66 -9.23
C ARG A 42 -22.45 -21.04 -7.86
N PHE A 43 -23.00 -21.60 -6.78
CA PHE A 43 -22.76 -21.14 -5.41
C PHE A 43 -21.28 -21.21 -5.00
N ILE A 44 -20.53 -22.19 -5.51
CA ILE A 44 -19.09 -22.33 -5.24
C ILE A 44 -18.26 -21.51 -6.24
N THR A 45 -18.66 -21.49 -7.51
CA THR A 45 -17.89 -20.83 -8.58
C THR A 45 -17.87 -19.31 -8.43
N ILE A 46 -18.98 -18.68 -8.06
CA ILE A 46 -19.07 -17.22 -7.91
C ILE A 46 -18.13 -16.66 -6.81
N PRO A 47 -18.15 -17.15 -5.55
CA PRO A 47 -17.24 -16.65 -4.53
C PRO A 47 -15.78 -16.98 -4.84
N PHE A 48 -15.52 -18.10 -5.53
CA PHE A 48 -14.17 -18.44 -5.98
C PHE A 48 -13.64 -17.42 -7.00
N VAL A 49 -14.42 -17.09 -8.03
CA VAL A 49 -14.06 -16.06 -9.01
C VAL A 49 -13.88 -14.69 -8.34
N ALA A 50 -14.78 -14.33 -7.42
CA ALA A 50 -14.67 -13.08 -6.66
C ALA A 50 -13.38 -13.03 -5.83
N ALA A 51 -13.02 -14.12 -5.15
CA ALA A 51 -11.77 -14.21 -4.39
C ALA A 51 -10.54 -14.03 -5.29
N VAL A 52 -10.52 -14.70 -6.45
CA VAL A 52 -9.44 -14.55 -7.45
C VAL A 52 -9.32 -13.09 -7.91
N LEU A 53 -10.43 -12.42 -8.22
CA LEU A 53 -10.44 -11.01 -8.60
C LEU A 53 -9.92 -10.09 -7.48
N CYS A 54 -10.26 -10.38 -6.22
CA CYS A 54 -9.71 -9.66 -5.08
C CYS A 54 -8.19 -9.85 -4.96
N PHE A 55 -7.69 -11.07 -5.13
CA PHE A 55 -6.25 -11.33 -5.12
C PHE A 55 -5.53 -10.55 -6.23
N VAL A 56 -6.05 -10.58 -7.46
CA VAL A 56 -5.50 -9.81 -8.59
C VAL A 56 -5.50 -8.30 -8.28
N ALA A 57 -6.59 -7.78 -7.72
CA ALA A 57 -6.68 -6.37 -7.34
C ALA A 57 -5.64 -5.99 -6.28
N ILE A 58 -5.36 -6.85 -5.31
CA ILE A 58 -4.32 -6.63 -4.30
C ILE A 58 -2.94 -6.54 -4.95
N PHE A 59 -2.60 -7.44 -5.89
CA PHE A 59 -1.31 -7.38 -6.60
C PHE A 59 -1.12 -6.09 -7.40
N ILE A 60 -2.18 -5.63 -8.08
CA ILE A 60 -2.12 -4.36 -8.83
C ILE A 60 -1.97 -3.18 -7.85
N PHE A 61 -2.72 -3.21 -6.74
CA PHE A 61 -2.66 -2.19 -5.72
C PHE A 61 -1.27 -2.06 -5.08
N THR A 62 -0.59 -3.17 -4.81
CA THR A 62 0.75 -3.15 -4.21
C THR A 62 1.79 -2.55 -5.13
N GLN A 63 1.75 -2.88 -6.42
CA GLN A 63 2.63 -2.27 -7.42
C GLN A 63 2.39 -0.76 -7.54
N LEU A 64 1.12 -0.34 -7.60
CA LEU A 64 0.75 1.08 -7.66
C LEU A 64 1.20 1.82 -6.40
N PHE A 65 1.03 1.21 -5.23
CA PHE A 65 1.46 1.78 -3.96
C PHE A 65 2.97 2.03 -3.94
N GLN A 66 3.76 1.04 -4.34
CA GLN A 66 5.21 1.15 -4.45
C GLN A 66 5.62 2.27 -5.41
N PHE A 67 4.99 2.33 -6.59
CA PHE A 67 5.23 3.38 -7.57
C PHE A 67 4.90 4.78 -7.04
N PHE A 68 3.75 4.94 -6.36
CA PHE A 68 3.38 6.23 -5.77
C PHE A 68 4.33 6.65 -4.66
N LEU A 69 4.83 5.72 -3.83
CA LEU A 69 5.86 6.03 -2.84
C LEU A 69 7.15 6.54 -3.52
N THR A 70 7.59 5.90 -4.61
CA THR A 70 8.76 6.34 -5.37
C THR A 70 8.59 7.75 -5.92
N ILE A 71 7.47 8.04 -6.59
CA ILE A 71 7.20 9.37 -7.13
C ILE A 71 7.11 10.42 -6.04
N LEU A 72 6.47 10.09 -4.91
CA LEU A 72 6.34 10.99 -3.79
C LEU A 72 7.71 11.31 -3.16
N ALA A 73 8.60 10.33 -3.06
CA ALA A 73 9.97 10.52 -2.60
C ALA A 73 10.72 11.50 -3.52
N ILE A 74 10.66 11.27 -4.84
CA ILE A 74 11.29 12.12 -5.85
C ILE A 74 10.73 13.54 -5.80
N GLN A 75 9.39 13.68 -5.76
CA GLN A 75 8.72 14.97 -5.64
C GLN A 75 9.20 15.73 -4.41
N LYS A 76 9.29 15.07 -3.25
CA LYS A 76 9.73 15.69 -2.00
C LYS A 76 11.21 16.09 -2.05
N PHE A 77 12.05 15.22 -2.60
CA PHE A 77 13.48 15.49 -2.78
C PHE A 77 13.69 16.71 -3.67
N LEU A 78 13.05 16.75 -4.84
CA LEU A 78 13.17 17.87 -5.78
C LEU A 78 12.62 19.17 -5.20
N LEU A 79 11.46 19.14 -4.52
CA LEU A 79 10.91 20.33 -3.88
C LEU A 79 11.81 20.88 -2.77
N TYR A 80 12.55 20.00 -2.09
CA TYR A 80 13.47 20.40 -1.02
C TYR A 80 14.75 21.03 -1.56
N PHE A 81 15.42 20.39 -2.53
CA PHE A 81 16.69 20.88 -3.09
C PHE A 81 16.52 21.97 -4.16
N PHE A 82 15.39 21.96 -4.88
CA PHE A 82 15.10 22.88 -5.99
C PHE A 82 13.73 23.54 -5.78
N PRO A 83 13.59 24.46 -4.80
CA PRO A 83 12.33 25.15 -4.53
C PRO A 83 11.80 25.92 -5.76
N SER A 84 12.68 26.37 -6.66
CA SER A 84 12.31 27.00 -7.94
C SER A 84 11.43 26.10 -8.83
N TRP A 85 11.49 24.78 -8.65
CA TRP A 85 10.73 23.81 -9.44
C TRP A 85 9.32 23.56 -8.90
N GLN A 86 8.93 24.25 -7.82
CA GLN A 86 7.64 24.08 -7.16
C GLN A 86 6.44 24.19 -8.12
N LYS A 87 6.49 25.11 -9.09
CA LYS A 87 5.42 25.31 -10.08
C LYS A 87 5.25 24.14 -11.06
N TYR A 88 6.33 23.39 -11.32
CA TYR A 88 6.31 22.26 -12.25
C TYR A 88 5.99 20.93 -11.55
N ILE A 89 6.43 20.78 -10.29
CA ILE A 89 6.28 19.55 -9.52
C ILE A 89 4.92 19.44 -8.83
N ILE A 90 4.33 20.57 -8.40
CA ILE A 90 3.00 20.56 -7.77
C ILE A 90 1.92 20.45 -8.84
N LEU A 91 1.46 19.22 -9.08
CA LEU A 91 0.32 18.95 -9.94
C LEU A 91 -0.97 19.57 -9.38
N SER A 92 -1.73 20.24 -10.25
CA SER A 92 -3.06 20.73 -9.91
C SER A 92 -4.00 19.59 -9.49
N ARG A 93 -5.05 19.88 -8.72
CA ARG A 93 -6.01 18.85 -8.27
C ARG A 93 -6.64 18.08 -9.44
N LYS A 94 -6.90 18.76 -10.57
CA LYS A 94 -7.44 18.11 -11.79
C LYS A 94 -6.38 17.19 -12.39
N ASN A 95 -5.15 17.69 -12.58
CA ASN A 95 -4.05 16.93 -13.19
C ASN A 95 -3.66 15.72 -12.33
N MET A 96 -3.71 15.84 -11.00
CA MET A 96 -3.46 14.73 -10.07
C MET A 96 -4.48 13.60 -10.24
N LYS A 97 -5.77 13.91 -10.45
CA LYS A 97 -6.80 12.89 -10.71
C LYS A 97 -6.56 12.17 -12.03
N TYR A 98 -6.21 12.92 -13.09
CA TYR A 98 -5.85 12.32 -14.38
C TYR A 98 -4.61 11.46 -14.27
N PHE A 99 -3.56 11.95 -13.62
CA PHE A 99 -2.32 11.21 -13.38
C PHE A 99 -2.59 9.87 -12.70
N ILE A 100 -3.30 9.88 -11.56
CA ILE A 100 -3.67 8.65 -10.86
C ILE A 100 -4.44 7.70 -11.79
N ARG A 101 -5.48 8.19 -12.50
CA ARG A 101 -6.28 7.35 -13.40
C ARG A 101 -5.44 6.74 -14.53
N CYS A 102 -4.53 7.52 -15.13
CA CYS A 102 -3.63 7.04 -16.17
C CYS A 102 -2.66 5.97 -15.63
N THR A 103 -2.09 6.17 -14.44
CA THR A 103 -1.23 5.17 -13.80
C THR A 103 -2.00 3.87 -13.55
N TYR A 104 -3.19 3.93 -12.97
CA TYR A 104 -4.01 2.73 -12.76
C TYR A 104 -4.29 2.00 -14.08
N PHE A 105 -4.67 2.74 -15.13
CA PHE A 105 -4.92 2.15 -16.44
C PHE A 105 -3.67 1.46 -17.00
N PHE A 106 -2.51 2.11 -16.94
CA PHE A 106 -1.23 1.56 -17.43
C PHE A 106 -0.85 0.24 -16.75
N PHE A 107 -0.96 0.17 -15.41
CA PHE A 107 -0.62 -1.04 -14.66
C PHE A 107 -1.60 -2.18 -14.96
N VAL A 108 -2.90 -1.90 -14.97
CA VAL A 108 -3.94 -2.90 -15.31
C VAL A 108 -3.75 -3.39 -16.75
N SER A 109 -3.56 -2.48 -17.71
CA SER A 109 -3.37 -2.87 -19.11
C SER A 109 -2.12 -3.72 -19.30
N ARG A 110 -1.03 -3.41 -18.58
CA ARG A 110 0.21 -4.18 -18.65
C ARG A 110 -0.01 -5.61 -18.17
N ASP A 111 -0.61 -5.80 -16.99
CA ASP A 111 -0.87 -7.14 -16.45
C ASP A 111 -1.83 -7.95 -17.34
N VAL A 112 -2.87 -7.32 -17.90
CA VAL A 112 -3.78 -7.97 -18.85
C VAL A 112 -3.07 -8.40 -20.13
N ILE A 113 -2.24 -7.53 -20.72
CA ILE A 113 -1.47 -7.85 -21.93
C ILE A 113 -0.50 -9.00 -21.65
N THR A 114 0.27 -8.94 -20.56
CA THR A 114 1.19 -10.02 -20.16
C THR A 114 0.44 -11.34 -19.95
N PHE A 115 -0.72 -11.33 -19.30
CA PHE A 115 -1.53 -12.54 -19.10
C PHE A 115 -2.00 -13.14 -20.44
N ILE A 116 -2.47 -12.32 -21.38
CA ILE A 116 -2.89 -12.77 -22.71
C ILE A 116 -1.70 -13.37 -23.48
N LEU A 117 -0.55 -12.71 -23.46
CA LEU A 117 0.64 -13.17 -24.18
C LEU A 117 1.21 -14.48 -23.63
N ILE A 118 1.10 -14.72 -22.33
CA ILE A 118 1.59 -15.96 -21.70
C ILE A 118 0.60 -17.11 -21.90
N HIS A 119 -0.70 -16.88 -21.69
CA HIS A 119 -1.67 -17.99 -21.61
C HIS A 119 -2.50 -18.21 -22.88
N LEU A 120 -2.76 -17.18 -23.68
CA LEU A 120 -3.62 -17.30 -24.87
C LEU A 120 -2.83 -17.44 -26.17
N VAL A 121 -1.58 -16.96 -26.20
CA VAL A 121 -0.72 -17.07 -27.38
C VAL A 121 0.09 -18.36 -27.30
N SER A 122 0.02 -19.20 -28.33
CA SER A 122 0.70 -20.51 -28.38
C SER A 122 2.18 -20.43 -28.80
N SER A 123 2.68 -19.25 -29.18
CA SER A 123 4.06 -19.05 -29.62
C SER A 123 5.02 -18.98 -28.42
N LEU A 124 5.93 -19.95 -28.33
CA LEU A 124 6.96 -20.00 -27.28
C LEU A 124 7.86 -18.77 -27.27
N GLU A 125 8.19 -18.22 -28.44
CA GLU A 125 9.02 -17.00 -28.54
C GLU A 125 8.29 -15.79 -27.95
N THR A 126 6.98 -15.68 -28.17
CA THR A 126 6.18 -14.58 -27.62
C THR A 126 6.02 -14.72 -26.10
N GLN A 127 5.82 -15.94 -25.60
CA GLN A 127 5.72 -16.22 -24.16
C GLN A 127 7.03 -15.84 -23.44
N THR A 128 8.17 -16.31 -23.94
CA THR A 128 9.49 -16.01 -23.36
C THR A 128 9.82 -14.51 -23.39
N LEU A 129 9.40 -13.79 -24.43
CA LEU A 129 9.53 -12.33 -24.49
C LEU A 129 8.67 -11.64 -23.42
N ALA A 130 7.42 -12.09 -23.24
CA ALA A 130 6.51 -11.55 -22.25
C ALA A 130 7.02 -11.78 -20.81
N GLU A 131 7.55 -12.97 -20.53
CA GLU A 131 8.20 -13.30 -19.25
C GLU A 131 9.42 -12.41 -18.98
N ARG A 132 10.32 -12.25 -19.96
CA ARG A 132 11.48 -11.36 -19.82
C ARG A 132 11.06 -9.91 -19.58
N PHE A 133 10.03 -9.44 -20.28
CA PHE A 133 9.50 -8.09 -20.06
C PHE A 133 8.95 -7.94 -18.62
N ASP A 134 8.20 -8.93 -18.13
CA ASP A 134 7.68 -8.93 -16.75
C ASP A 134 8.82 -8.96 -15.71
N GLN A 135 9.89 -9.73 -15.95
CA GLN A 135 11.09 -9.76 -15.12
C GLN A 135 11.80 -8.40 -15.06
N ILE A 136 12.05 -7.78 -16.22
CA ILE A 136 12.70 -6.46 -16.30
C ILE A 136 11.83 -5.41 -15.60
N PHE A 137 10.52 -5.43 -15.85
CA PHE A 137 9.59 -4.49 -15.23
C PHE A 137 9.58 -4.67 -13.70
N PHE A 138 9.48 -5.90 -13.22
CA PHE A 138 9.55 -6.21 -11.80
C PHE A 138 10.86 -5.71 -11.16
N ALA A 139 12.01 -6.00 -11.78
CA ALA A 139 13.30 -5.54 -11.28
C ALA A 139 13.37 -4.00 -11.24
N SER A 140 12.86 -3.31 -12.26
CA SER A 140 12.86 -1.85 -12.33
C SER A 140 12.01 -1.18 -11.24
N ILE A 141 10.84 -1.73 -10.94
CA ILE A 141 9.97 -1.22 -9.87
C ILE A 141 10.60 -1.44 -8.50
N ASN A 142 11.20 -2.61 -8.28
CA ASN A 142 11.86 -2.92 -7.01
C ASN A 142 13.12 -2.07 -6.79
N LEU A 143 13.96 -1.95 -7.80
CA LEU A 143 15.15 -1.11 -7.73
C LEU A 143 14.78 0.36 -7.50
N SER A 144 13.81 0.88 -8.25
CA SER A 144 13.36 2.28 -8.08
C SER A 144 12.79 2.55 -6.68
N PHE A 145 12.13 1.57 -6.06
CA PHE A 145 11.67 1.68 -4.68
C PHE A 145 12.82 1.74 -3.67
N PHE A 146 13.83 0.87 -3.79
CA PHE A 146 15.02 0.94 -2.92
C PHE A 146 15.76 2.28 -3.08
N VAL A 147 15.94 2.73 -4.32
CA VAL A 147 16.54 4.05 -4.61
C VAL A 147 15.70 5.17 -4.00
N SER A 148 14.36 5.09 -4.07
CA SER A 148 13.48 6.10 -3.50
C SER A 148 13.63 6.27 -1.99
N ALA A 149 13.95 5.19 -1.28
CA ALA A 149 14.16 5.26 0.15
C ALA A 149 15.49 5.92 0.52
N LEU A 150 16.54 5.76 -0.30
CA LEU A 150 17.77 6.51 -0.13
C LEU A 150 17.54 8.01 -0.28
N LEU A 151 16.63 8.44 -1.16
CA LEU A 151 16.24 9.85 -1.32
C LEU A 151 15.55 10.44 -0.08
N TYR A 152 14.97 9.61 0.79
CA TYR A 152 14.40 10.06 2.06
C TYR A 152 15.46 10.40 3.11
N ILE A 153 16.67 9.83 3.05
CA ILE A 153 17.74 10.09 4.03
C ILE A 153 18.15 11.59 4.00
N PRO A 154 18.47 12.21 2.84
CA PRO A 154 18.76 13.64 2.77
C PRO A 154 17.61 14.53 3.27
N ILE A 155 16.35 14.15 2.97
CA ILE A 155 15.16 14.88 3.41
C ILE A 155 15.05 14.85 4.94
N LEU A 156 15.38 13.73 5.60
CA LEU A 156 15.32 13.65 7.07
C LEU A 156 16.39 14.49 7.74
N ILE A 157 17.62 14.44 7.23
CA ILE A 157 18.74 15.21 7.78
C ILE A 157 18.39 16.70 7.73
N SER A 158 17.82 17.17 6.62
CA SER A 158 17.41 18.56 6.49
C SER A 158 16.20 18.95 7.31
N VAL A 159 15.15 18.10 7.37
CA VAL A 159 13.96 18.36 8.18
C VAL A 159 14.32 18.44 9.66
N ARG A 160 15.26 17.59 10.14
CA ARG A 160 15.80 17.69 11.51
C ARG A 160 16.53 19.01 11.75
N LYS A 161 17.29 19.50 10.78
CA LYS A 161 17.99 20.79 10.83
C LYS A 161 17.03 22.00 10.89
N LEU A 162 15.81 21.87 10.37
CA LEU A 162 14.76 22.89 10.35
C LEU A 162 13.65 22.66 11.41
N SER A 163 13.81 21.67 12.29
CA SER A 163 12.82 21.26 13.30
C SER A 163 12.50 22.32 14.36
N ASN A 164 13.31 23.39 14.45
CA ASN A 164 13.07 24.55 15.29
C ASN A 164 11.87 25.39 14.82
N LEU A 165 11.40 25.21 13.59
CA LEU A 165 10.24 25.92 13.04
C LEU A 165 8.92 25.20 13.36
N ARG A 166 8.01 25.92 14.02
CA ARG A 166 6.69 25.42 14.46
C ARG A 166 5.85 24.81 13.32
N SER A 167 6.01 25.29 12.08
CA SER A 167 5.32 24.77 10.89
C SER A 167 5.78 23.35 10.49
N VAL A 168 7.01 22.95 10.85
CA VAL A 168 7.57 21.61 10.60
C VAL A 168 7.08 20.63 11.65
N GLN A 169 6.80 21.08 12.88
CA GLN A 169 6.21 20.25 13.93
C GLN A 169 4.74 19.88 13.65
N GLU A 170 4.02 20.69 12.86
CA GLU A 170 2.61 20.46 12.53
C GLU A 170 2.37 19.68 11.23
N SER A 171 3.41 19.36 10.45
CA SER A 171 3.28 18.64 9.17
C SER A 171 3.08 17.12 9.34
N LYS A 172 2.07 16.73 10.12
CA LYS A 172 1.65 15.32 10.36
C LYS A 172 1.63 14.42 9.11
N PRO A 173 1.23 14.89 7.91
CA PRO A 173 1.26 14.06 6.70
C PRO A 173 2.68 13.64 6.26
N GLN A 174 3.69 14.50 6.46
CA GLN A 174 5.07 14.19 6.04
C GLN A 174 5.69 13.10 6.91
N ILE A 175 5.42 13.15 8.22
CA ILE A 175 5.86 12.14 9.19
C ILE A 175 5.19 10.79 8.89
N TYR A 176 3.89 10.80 8.55
CA TYR A 176 3.16 9.59 8.17
C TYR A 176 3.79 8.89 6.96
N ILE A 177 3.99 9.64 5.88
CA ILE A 177 4.59 9.13 4.64
C ILE A 177 5.98 8.56 4.91
N PHE A 178 6.78 9.24 5.73
CA PHE A 178 8.12 8.78 6.09
C PHE A 178 8.12 7.46 6.86
N TRP A 179 7.34 7.36 7.94
CA TRP A 179 7.27 6.11 8.71
C TRP A 179 6.74 4.95 7.86
N GLN A 180 5.81 5.26 6.96
CA GLN A 180 5.29 4.29 6.02
C GLN A 180 6.35 3.80 5.03
N THR A 181 7.13 4.69 4.43
CA THR A 181 8.19 4.31 3.49
C THR A 181 9.33 3.57 4.19
N MET A 182 9.74 4.01 5.39
CA MET A 182 10.80 3.36 6.16
C MET A 182 10.39 1.95 6.62
N THR A 183 9.16 1.79 7.13
CA THR A 183 8.66 0.49 7.56
C THR A 183 8.52 -0.46 6.37
N ALA A 184 7.99 0.02 5.24
CA ALA A 184 7.90 -0.77 4.02
C ALA A 184 9.28 -1.23 3.54
N LEU A 185 10.28 -0.35 3.56
CA LEU A 185 11.65 -0.70 3.17
C LEU A 185 12.26 -1.76 4.10
N VAL A 186 12.16 -1.59 5.42
CA VAL A 186 12.78 -2.54 6.37
C VAL A 186 12.19 -3.93 6.18
N VAL A 187 10.85 -4.04 6.11
CA VAL A 187 10.18 -5.32 5.88
C VAL A 187 10.62 -5.92 4.55
N LYS A 188 10.70 -5.10 3.49
CA LYS A 188 11.14 -5.52 2.15
C LYS A 188 12.57 -6.02 2.08
N ILE A 189 13.52 -5.35 2.73
CA ILE A 189 14.90 -5.82 2.79
C ILE A 189 14.96 -7.19 3.45
N VAL A 190 14.27 -7.39 4.58
CA VAL A 190 14.33 -8.66 5.34
C VAL A 190 13.85 -9.85 4.50
N TYR A 191 12.64 -9.78 3.91
CA TYR A 191 12.15 -10.92 3.13
C TYR A 191 12.82 -11.04 1.77
N THR A 192 13.20 -9.94 1.09
CA THR A 192 13.90 -10.04 -0.20
C THR A 192 15.29 -10.65 -0.03
N SER A 193 16.05 -10.29 1.01
CA SER A 193 17.34 -10.92 1.29
C SER A 193 17.20 -12.41 1.61
N HIS A 194 16.19 -12.80 2.40
CA HIS A 194 15.90 -14.20 2.70
C HIS A 194 15.51 -14.99 1.44
N LEU A 195 14.64 -14.44 0.59
CA LEU A 195 14.21 -15.09 -0.65
C LEU A 195 15.36 -15.21 -1.66
N LEU A 196 16.22 -14.19 -1.77
CA LEU A 196 17.39 -14.21 -2.63
C LEU A 196 18.36 -15.32 -2.23
N TYR A 197 18.54 -15.56 -0.92
CA TYR A 197 19.40 -16.64 -0.43
C TYR A 197 18.83 -18.03 -0.75
N ILE A 198 17.52 -18.23 -0.62
CA ILE A 198 16.88 -19.54 -0.84
C ILE A 198 16.69 -19.85 -2.32
N TYR A 199 16.29 -18.87 -3.12
CA TYR A 199 15.85 -19.05 -4.52
C TYR A 199 16.81 -18.39 -5.52
N PHE A 200 18.11 -18.38 -5.24
CA PHE A 200 19.12 -17.71 -6.07
C PHE A 200 19.08 -18.15 -7.54
N ASP A 201 18.91 -19.46 -7.78
CA ASP A 201 18.87 -20.05 -9.13
C ASP A 201 17.46 -20.07 -9.74
N GLU A 202 16.41 -19.80 -8.97
CA GLU A 202 15.01 -19.85 -9.39
C GLU A 202 14.36 -18.46 -9.36
N ILE A 203 14.77 -17.60 -10.29
CA ILE A 203 14.31 -16.20 -10.38
C ILE A 203 12.78 -16.09 -10.41
N GLU A 204 12.10 -16.97 -11.15
CA GLU A 204 10.64 -16.95 -11.26
C GLU A 204 9.96 -17.27 -9.92
N ALA A 205 10.45 -18.26 -9.18
CA ALA A 205 9.95 -18.61 -7.85
C ALA A 205 10.20 -17.46 -6.86
N MET A 206 11.41 -16.89 -6.88
CA MET A 206 11.77 -15.71 -6.08
C MET A 206 10.82 -14.54 -6.36
N MET A 207 10.53 -14.25 -7.63
CA MET A 207 9.62 -13.19 -8.04
C MET A 207 8.19 -13.43 -7.56
N ARG A 208 7.65 -14.64 -7.75
CA ARG A 208 6.29 -15.00 -7.31
C ARG A 208 6.14 -14.83 -5.80
N LEU A 209 7.10 -15.34 -5.03
CA LEU A 209 7.09 -15.21 -3.57
C LEU A 209 7.24 -13.75 -3.15
N THR A 210 8.14 -12.99 -3.76
CA THR A 210 8.31 -11.57 -3.45
C THR A 210 7.00 -10.79 -3.67
N ARG A 211 6.30 -11.02 -4.78
CA ARG A 211 4.98 -10.43 -5.05
C ARG A 211 3.95 -10.83 -4.00
N LEU A 212 3.98 -12.08 -3.54
CA LEU A 212 3.08 -12.57 -2.49
C LEU A 212 3.35 -11.88 -1.14
N TYR A 213 4.63 -11.76 -0.75
CA TYR A 213 5.00 -11.01 0.45
C TYR A 213 4.66 -9.53 0.33
N ASP A 214 4.82 -8.90 -0.84
CA ASP A 214 4.38 -7.53 -1.09
C ASP A 214 2.86 -7.39 -0.87
N ALA A 215 2.06 -8.33 -1.41
CA ALA A 215 0.60 -8.36 -1.30
C ALA A 215 0.09 -8.35 0.15
N PHE A 216 0.80 -9.03 1.06
CA PHE A 216 0.45 -9.04 2.49
C PHE A 216 1.09 -7.91 3.28
N SER A 217 2.36 -7.61 3.01
CA SER A 217 3.13 -6.63 3.78
C SER A 217 2.66 -5.20 3.56
N ILE A 218 2.29 -4.80 2.33
CA ILE A 218 1.89 -3.41 2.05
C ILE A 218 0.62 -3.00 2.80
N PRO A 219 -0.49 -3.78 2.77
CA PRO A 219 -1.66 -3.49 3.61
C PRO A 219 -1.32 -3.42 5.09
N ALA A 220 -0.50 -4.35 5.59
CA ALA A 220 -0.05 -4.36 6.98
C ALA A 220 0.76 -3.10 7.32
N VAL A 221 1.69 -2.68 6.47
CA VAL A 221 2.49 -1.47 6.65
C VAL A 221 1.62 -0.21 6.62
N ILE A 222 0.63 -0.14 5.73
CA ILE A 222 -0.35 0.97 5.71
C ILE A 222 -1.09 1.03 7.05
N MET A 223 -1.61 -0.09 7.55
CA MET A 223 -2.35 -0.15 8.81
C MET A 223 -1.49 0.19 10.02
N ILE A 224 -0.29 -0.39 10.11
CA ILE A 224 0.66 -0.13 11.18
C ILE A 224 1.08 1.34 11.17
N SER A 225 1.35 1.91 10.00
CA SER A 225 1.71 3.33 9.87
C SER A 225 0.56 4.24 10.30
N TYR A 226 -0.67 3.88 9.94
CA TYR A 226 -1.87 4.62 10.34
C TYR A 226 -2.09 4.57 11.85
N LEU A 227 -1.98 3.37 12.44
CA LEU A 227 -2.09 3.18 13.87
C LEU A 227 -1.01 3.96 14.60
N THR A 228 0.26 3.76 14.25
CA THR A 228 1.44 4.37 14.91
C THR A 228 1.40 5.90 14.87
N CYS A 229 0.88 6.48 13.78
CA CYS A 229 0.75 7.92 13.65
C CYS A 229 -0.46 8.49 14.41
N ASN A 230 -1.48 7.69 14.74
CA ASN A 230 -2.57 8.11 15.61
C ASN A 230 -2.25 7.80 17.06
N ARG A 231 -1.48 8.71 17.70
CA ARG A 231 -1.02 8.59 19.10
C ARG A 231 -2.10 8.13 20.08
N ARG A 232 -3.35 8.60 19.93
CA ARG A 232 -4.47 8.17 20.80
C ARG A 232 -4.82 6.71 20.58
N ASN A 233 -4.87 6.24 19.33
CA ASN A 233 -5.12 4.84 19.00
C ASN A 233 -3.96 3.95 19.46
N VAL A 234 -2.71 4.39 19.33
CA VAL A 234 -1.52 3.66 19.82
C VAL A 234 -1.55 3.47 21.33
N ILE A 235 -1.79 4.56 22.08
CA ILE A 235 -1.84 4.50 23.54
C ILE A 235 -2.99 3.61 24.00
N THR A 236 -4.14 3.67 23.32
CA THR A 236 -5.30 2.81 23.61
C THR A 236 -4.97 1.35 23.31
N LEU A 237 -4.43 1.04 22.13
CA LEU A 237 -4.02 -0.32 21.74
C LEU A 237 -3.01 -0.91 22.73
N PHE A 238 -1.96 -0.18 23.07
CA PHE A 238 -0.96 -0.65 24.03
C PHE A 238 -1.47 -0.68 25.48
N SER A 239 -2.47 0.14 25.84
CA SER A 239 -3.13 0.04 27.15
C SER A 239 -3.97 -1.24 27.28
N SER A 240 -4.42 -1.81 26.16
CA SER A 240 -5.13 -3.09 26.11
C SER A 240 -4.21 -4.30 26.27
N PHE A 241 -2.91 -4.17 25.97
CA PHE A 241 -1.94 -5.27 26.12
C PHE A 241 -1.31 -5.25 27.52
N LYS A 242 -1.59 -6.30 28.32
CA LYS A 242 -1.13 -6.45 29.73
C LYS A 242 0.39 -6.41 29.94
N GLY A 243 1.22 -6.51 28.89
CA GLY A 243 2.69 -6.59 28.99
C GLY A 243 3.49 -5.36 28.56
N MET A 244 2.86 -4.30 28.02
CA MET A 244 3.60 -3.26 27.27
C MET A 244 4.04 -2.04 28.10
N LYS A 245 4.36 -2.22 29.39
CA LYS A 245 4.76 -1.13 30.29
C LYS A 245 6.00 -0.36 29.78
N LEU A 246 6.95 -1.07 29.16
CA LEU A 246 8.21 -0.53 28.61
C LEU A 246 8.00 0.40 27.41
N ILE A 247 7.14 0.03 26.45
CA ILE A 247 6.85 0.88 25.28
C ILE A 247 6.09 2.14 25.71
N LYS A 248 5.24 2.05 26.73
CA LYS A 248 4.54 3.19 27.31
C LYS A 248 5.49 4.21 27.94
N GLU A 249 6.65 3.77 28.46
CA GLU A 249 7.70 4.66 28.94
C GLU A 249 8.50 5.30 27.80
N MET A 250 8.83 4.55 26.74
CA MET A 250 9.52 5.12 25.56
C MET A 250 8.71 6.19 24.81
N ILE A 251 7.37 6.16 24.91
CA ILE A 251 6.46 7.11 24.25
C ILE A 251 6.19 8.36 25.13
N LYS A 252 6.63 8.38 26.39
CA LYS A 252 6.52 9.60 27.21
C LYS A 252 7.46 10.67 26.65
N PRO A 253 6.95 11.85 26.26
CA PRO A 253 7.83 12.95 25.91
C PRO A 253 8.63 13.34 27.15
N GLU A 254 9.93 13.54 26.98
CA GLU A 254 10.77 14.21 27.96
C GLU A 254 10.16 15.59 28.18
N VAL A 255 9.51 15.77 29.34
CA VAL A 255 8.96 17.05 29.76
C VAL A 255 10.16 17.93 30.04
N THR A 256 10.66 18.62 29.02
CA THR A 256 11.50 19.79 29.22
C THR A 256 10.59 20.83 29.87
N THR A 257 10.61 20.84 31.20
CA THR A 257 10.07 21.92 32.02
C THR A 257 10.78 23.20 31.61
N LYS A 258 10.23 23.91 30.61
CA LYS A 258 10.52 25.33 30.44
C LYS A 258 9.93 26.04 31.65
N VAL A 259 10.76 26.25 32.66
CA VAL A 259 10.51 27.25 33.69
C VAL A 259 10.47 28.60 32.96
N SER A 260 9.26 29.13 32.77
CA SER A 260 9.10 30.52 32.35
C SER A 260 9.48 31.40 33.55
N PRO A 261 10.39 32.38 33.41
CA PRO A 261 10.64 33.32 34.49
C PRO A 261 9.35 34.11 34.75
N ASP A 262 8.95 34.15 36.02
CA ASP A 262 7.82 34.95 36.51
C ASP A 262 8.14 36.45 36.30
N PRO A 263 7.33 37.22 35.56
CA PRO A 263 7.60 38.64 35.34
C PRO A 263 7.27 39.53 36.55
N ARG A 264 6.85 38.99 37.69
CA ARG A 264 6.42 39.80 38.84
C ARG A 264 7.33 39.68 40.05
N ARG A 265 8.54 40.25 39.95
CA ARG A 265 9.28 40.61 41.18
C ARG A 265 10.26 41.77 41.06
N HIS A 266 9.85 42.92 40.50
CA HIS A 266 10.47 44.21 40.84
C HIS A 266 9.43 45.36 40.79
N ARG A 267 8.68 45.48 41.88
CA ARG A 267 8.23 46.76 42.43
C ARG A 267 8.20 46.60 43.94
N ILE A 268 9.20 47.16 44.60
CA ILE A 268 9.18 48.12 45.72
C ILE A 268 10.63 48.62 45.83
#